data_AF-A0A955XX49-F1
#
_entry.id   AF-A0A955XX49-F1
#
_cell.length_a   1.000
_cell.length_b   1.000
_cell.length_c   1.000
_cell.angle_alpha   90.00
_cell.angle_beta   90.00
_cell.angle_gamma   90.00
#
_symmetry.space_group_name_H-M   'P 1'
#
loop_
_entity.id
_entity.type
_entity.pdbx_description
1 polymer ?
#
loop_
_entity_poly.entity_id
_entity_poly.type
_entity_poly.pdbx_seq_one_letter_code
_entity_poly.pdbx_strand_id
1 'polypeptide(L)'
;MNSRNLATVLPISMAVFVLVSVGCSEDPVAPEPAPSDVQDQTGLDQVQNDPSTVETVDDAADEGTGVDSEADESDAEDASGDGAVDIADEEVFVGPIEPDGAPKILLTINELPVEMNGSQGYYDNETGPTPFQLLLPTYGFTLDVVLDRSSAWIDPDSIDVTCDAAFGEIEANAPLAGQFESREMHLRWLVPEGFALEEGAVSCTGQLANHDGEMSNVSVVSFDVEEIGERHPFAELDEWVVTFSRDYADISYTYDGDEVTVTFVREPDGERDFDEDMRLLGFQGDESGEGAAEVEAYGQVGVNDIVRYLIIDGTMRNLRTMYGVDPETGLPFNEDSVNIAIYKETDEGAPGTEYDGSFSIHGVGGPPPEGWPDLFGLASDIDVHNPNNEDDAREGWGSFSMSLARVIVENPAAQALLSEFLPTTGTPVGESDLDAVFLSEDYESGDGPTGTGTRRNRFNFQLELLTKGLASLIAHEMGHSLGLTPCGPPPIGLFGGIFDPNWMYGAVPTCTHMDLPGLNVMQLGSSLSTDIGSLLGEVYFEPLNLAY
;
A
#
# COMPACT_ATOMS: atom_id res chain seq x y z
N MET A 1 26.14 -25.19 34.26
CA MET A 1 24.94 -25.68 33.57
C MET A 1 24.17 -24.44 33.15
N ASN A 2 24.73 -23.69 32.21
CA ASN A 2 24.61 -23.77 30.74
C ASN A 2 23.59 -22.74 30.25
N SER A 3 24.18 -21.60 29.92
CA SER A 3 23.74 -20.43 29.17
C SER A 3 23.49 -20.69 27.68
N ARG A 4 22.85 -19.70 27.02
CA ARG A 4 22.75 -19.37 25.58
C ARG A 4 21.35 -19.67 24.98
N ASN A 5 20.69 -18.79 24.22
CA ASN A 5 21.16 -17.71 23.33
C ASN A 5 20.32 -16.42 23.48
N LEU A 6 21.01 -15.26 23.52
CA LEU A 6 20.46 -13.96 23.13
C LEU A 6 20.55 -13.86 21.59
N ALA A 7 19.46 -13.44 20.95
CA ALA A 7 19.48 -12.97 19.58
C ALA A 7 20.24 -11.63 19.53
N THR A 8 21.32 -11.60 18.76
CA THR A 8 22.06 -10.38 18.45
C THR A 8 21.39 -9.71 17.26
N VAL A 9 20.67 -8.62 17.49
CA VAL A 9 20.23 -7.70 16.45
C VAL A 9 21.48 -6.91 16.00
N LEU A 10 21.89 -7.11 14.75
CA LEU A 10 22.92 -6.30 14.11
C LEU A 10 22.28 -5.01 13.57
N PRO A 11 22.84 -3.82 13.84
CA PRO A 11 22.41 -2.61 13.15
C PRO A 11 23.05 -2.58 11.76
N ILE A 12 22.24 -2.74 10.71
CA ILE A 12 22.64 -2.40 9.34
C ILE A 12 22.37 -0.91 9.15
N SER A 13 23.37 -0.07 9.44
CA SER A 13 23.39 1.30 8.92
C SER A 13 23.92 1.26 7.49
N MET A 14 23.03 1.39 6.51
CA MET A 14 23.42 1.69 5.13
C MET A 14 22.77 3.01 4.73
N ALA A 15 23.54 4.10 4.85
CA ALA A 15 23.18 5.39 4.29
C ALA A 15 23.52 5.36 2.79
N VAL A 16 22.49 5.31 1.93
CA VAL A 16 22.64 5.52 0.49
C VAL A 16 22.28 6.97 0.21
N PHE A 17 23.31 7.80 -0.01
CA PHE A 17 23.15 9.15 -0.56
C PHE A 17 23.23 9.06 -2.08
N VAL A 18 22.12 9.34 -2.77
CA VAL A 18 22.11 9.55 -4.22
C VAL A 18 21.76 11.01 -4.49
N LEU A 19 22.78 11.78 -4.89
CA LEU A 19 22.66 13.14 -5.43
C LEU A 19 22.57 13.02 -6.95
N VAL A 20 21.39 13.23 -7.53
CA VAL A 20 21.24 13.42 -8.98
C VAL A 20 20.92 14.88 -9.26
N SER A 21 21.88 15.56 -9.90
CA SER A 21 21.73 16.90 -10.45
C SER A 21 21.18 16.79 -11.87
N VAL A 22 19.92 17.16 -12.10
CA VAL A 22 19.35 17.26 -13.44
C VAL A 22 19.56 18.68 -13.98
N GLY A 23 20.41 18.82 -14.99
CA GLY A 23 20.54 20.03 -15.78
C GLY A 23 19.55 20.01 -16.94
N CYS A 24 18.66 21.01 -17.00
CA CYS A 24 17.76 21.21 -18.13
C CYS A 24 18.55 21.62 -19.39
N SER A 25 18.36 20.93 -20.51
CA SER A 25 18.75 21.41 -21.84
C SER A 25 17.54 21.44 -22.76
N GLU A 26 17.40 22.56 -23.47
CA GLU A 26 16.28 22.97 -24.31
C GLU A 26 16.08 22.07 -25.55
N ASP A 27 14.83 21.71 -25.83
CA ASP A 27 14.37 20.99 -27.03
C ASP A 27 14.51 21.80 -28.33
N PRO A 28 14.79 21.15 -29.47
CA PRO A 28 14.47 21.69 -30.78
C PRO A 28 13.15 21.11 -31.35
N VAL A 29 12.26 22.03 -31.70
CA VAL A 29 10.99 21.87 -32.42
C VAL A 29 11.10 21.03 -33.70
N ALA A 30 10.17 20.08 -33.88
CA ALA A 30 9.90 19.39 -35.14
C ALA A 30 8.42 19.59 -35.59
N PRO A 31 8.12 19.57 -36.90
CA PRO A 31 6.93 20.22 -37.46
C PRO A 31 5.70 19.32 -37.64
N GLU A 32 4.52 19.93 -37.59
CA GLU A 32 3.19 19.35 -37.83
C GLU A 32 3.03 18.70 -39.23
N PRO A 33 2.26 17.59 -39.34
CA PRO A 33 1.70 17.16 -40.61
C PRO A 33 0.31 17.76 -40.87
N ALA A 34 0.06 18.06 -42.15
CA ALA A 34 -1.16 18.68 -42.68
C ALA A 34 -2.42 17.79 -42.58
N PRO A 35 -3.64 18.38 -42.55
CA PRO A 35 -4.87 17.64 -42.29
C PRO A 35 -5.46 17.02 -43.56
N SER A 36 -6.06 15.84 -43.40
CA SER A 36 -6.94 15.21 -44.40
C SER A 36 -8.41 15.32 -43.99
N ASP A 37 -9.21 15.75 -44.95
CA ASP A 37 -10.63 16.06 -44.92
C ASP A 37 -11.60 14.87 -44.64
N VAL A 38 -12.59 15.17 -43.78
CA VAL A 38 -14.05 14.93 -43.93
C VAL A 38 -14.61 13.48 -43.86
N GLN A 39 -15.41 13.19 -42.82
CA GLN A 39 -16.87 12.92 -42.91
C GLN A 39 -17.58 12.83 -41.54
N ASP A 40 -18.19 13.97 -41.15
CA ASP A 40 -19.58 14.16 -40.72
C ASP A 40 -20.40 12.96 -40.17
N GLN A 41 -20.73 12.94 -38.87
CA GLN A 41 -22.06 12.60 -38.31
C GLN A 41 -22.29 13.26 -36.92
N THR A 42 -23.17 14.27 -36.92
CA THR A 42 -24.24 14.61 -35.93
C THR A 42 -24.21 13.88 -34.57
N GLY A 43 -24.36 14.50 -33.39
CA GLY A 43 -24.73 15.85 -32.95
C GLY A 43 -25.26 15.74 -31.50
N LEU A 44 -25.12 16.80 -30.69
CA LEU A 44 -26.06 17.23 -29.64
C LEU A 44 -25.47 18.43 -28.86
N ASP A 45 -26.15 19.55 -29.05
CA ASP A 45 -26.43 20.70 -28.18
C ASP A 45 -25.35 21.35 -27.30
N GLN A 46 -25.02 22.58 -27.71
CA GLN A 46 -24.38 23.62 -26.94
C GLN A 46 -25.37 24.31 -25.98
N VAL A 47 -24.90 24.65 -24.78
CA VAL A 47 -25.42 25.80 -24.02
C VAL A 47 -24.27 26.78 -23.81
N GLN A 48 -24.39 27.92 -24.48
CA GLN A 48 -23.55 29.11 -24.33
C GLN A 48 -23.68 29.71 -22.93
N ASN A 49 -22.59 30.23 -22.38
CA ASN A 49 -22.58 31.50 -21.64
C ASN A 49 -21.19 32.13 -21.69
N ASP A 50 -21.09 33.20 -22.49
CA ASP A 50 -20.07 34.25 -22.44
C ASP A 50 -20.62 35.35 -21.50
N PRO A 51 -19.79 36.02 -20.69
CA PRO A 51 -19.32 37.32 -21.15
C PRO A 51 -17.86 37.66 -20.73
N SER A 52 -17.08 38.01 -21.74
CA SER A 52 -16.02 39.03 -21.78
C SER A 52 -16.34 40.28 -20.91
N THR A 53 -15.42 41.02 -20.27
CA THR A 53 -14.24 41.76 -20.74
C THR A 53 -13.67 42.62 -19.57
N VAL A 54 -12.47 43.22 -19.77
CA VAL A 54 -11.90 44.44 -19.13
C VAL A 54 -11.06 44.15 -17.85
N GLU A 55 -9.81 44.58 -17.63
CA GLU A 55 -8.88 45.55 -18.23
C GLU A 55 -7.43 45.20 -17.79
N THR A 56 -6.45 45.49 -18.65
CA THR A 56 -5.02 45.60 -18.32
C THR A 56 -4.71 46.98 -17.71
N VAL A 57 -3.92 47.04 -16.63
CA VAL A 57 -3.21 48.25 -16.20
C VAL A 57 -1.81 47.88 -15.68
N ASP A 58 -0.79 48.38 -16.40
CA ASP A 58 0.60 48.57 -15.95
C ASP A 58 0.66 49.56 -14.78
N ASP A 59 1.48 49.33 -13.76
CA ASP A 59 2.52 50.28 -13.35
C ASP A 59 3.40 49.80 -12.18
N ALA A 60 4.71 49.85 -12.46
CA ALA A 60 5.80 50.44 -11.68
C ALA A 60 6.05 50.06 -10.19
N ALA A 61 7.25 49.49 -10.01
CA ALA A 61 8.33 49.93 -9.11
C ALA A 61 8.07 50.07 -7.61
N ASP A 62 8.80 49.28 -6.82
CA ASP A 62 9.44 49.80 -5.61
C ASP A 62 10.81 49.14 -5.39
N GLU A 63 11.80 49.98 -5.08
CA GLU A 63 13.19 49.66 -4.85
C GLU A 63 13.49 49.54 -3.35
N GLY A 64 14.52 48.76 -3.03
CA GLY A 64 15.35 48.95 -1.84
C GLY A 64 15.11 47.91 -0.74
N THR A 65 16.09 47.44 0.03
CA THR A 65 17.52 47.74 0.25
C THR A 65 18.04 46.51 1.01
N GLY A 66 19.10 45.80 0.61
CA GLY A 66 20.50 46.18 0.82
C GLY A 66 20.97 45.89 2.25
N VAL A 67 21.64 44.74 2.49
CA VAL A 67 22.72 44.59 3.51
C VAL A 67 23.66 43.45 3.10
N ASP A 68 24.90 43.81 2.76
CA ASP A 68 26.10 42.97 2.77
C ASP A 68 26.55 42.69 4.22
N SER A 69 27.09 41.49 4.48
CA SER A 69 28.36 41.37 5.23
C SER A 69 28.97 39.98 5.09
N GLU A 70 30.24 40.01 4.72
CA GLU A 70 31.15 38.90 4.46
C GLU A 70 31.53 38.07 5.71
N ALA A 71 31.93 36.84 5.42
CA ALA A 71 33.00 36.02 5.99
C ALA A 71 33.66 36.40 7.33
N ASP A 72 33.85 35.38 8.18
CA ASP A 72 35.11 35.22 8.90
C ASP A 72 35.40 33.72 9.15
N GLU A 73 36.56 33.28 8.67
CA GLU A 73 37.20 32.01 9.03
C GLU A 73 37.99 32.22 10.34
N SER A 74 38.01 31.23 11.23
CA SER A 74 39.23 30.93 12.00
C SER A 74 39.15 29.58 12.74
N ASP A 75 40.14 28.77 12.42
CA ASP A 75 41.04 28.05 13.32
C ASP A 75 40.52 26.88 14.18
N ALA A 76 41.00 25.71 13.73
CA ALA A 76 41.28 24.52 14.51
C ALA A 76 42.24 24.80 15.68
N GLU A 77 42.11 24.05 16.78
CA GLU A 77 43.24 23.30 17.36
C GLU A 77 42.77 22.08 18.18
N ASP A 78 43.65 21.08 18.07
CA ASP A 78 43.80 19.76 18.64
C ASP A 78 43.77 19.71 20.19
N ALA A 79 43.17 18.66 20.76
CA ALA A 79 43.49 18.18 22.11
C ALA A 79 43.05 16.73 22.33
N SER A 80 43.99 15.82 22.12
CA SER A 80 44.02 14.47 22.68
C SER A 80 43.83 14.48 24.22
N GLY A 81 42.91 13.67 24.72
CA GLY A 81 42.69 13.48 26.16
C GLY A 81 42.10 12.10 26.46
N ASP A 82 42.98 11.16 26.78
CA ASP A 82 42.73 9.87 27.39
C ASP A 82 42.14 10.02 28.80
N GLY A 83 40.83 10.16 28.89
CA GLY A 83 40.09 10.19 30.14
C GLY A 83 39.16 8.98 30.25
N ALA A 84 39.62 7.92 30.93
CA ALA A 84 38.74 6.88 31.44
C ALA A 84 37.72 7.53 32.39
N VAL A 85 36.47 7.63 31.95
CA VAL A 85 35.35 8.01 32.81
C VAL A 85 34.77 6.74 33.39
N ASP A 86 34.99 6.59 34.69
CA ASP A 86 34.35 5.63 35.58
C ASP A 86 32.84 5.94 35.59
N ILE A 87 32.06 5.24 34.75
CA ILE A 87 30.59 5.27 34.82
C ILE A 87 30.21 4.30 35.93
N ALA A 88 30.06 4.84 37.13
CA ALA A 88 29.29 4.18 38.15
C ALA A 88 27.84 4.02 37.62
N ASP A 89 27.34 2.79 37.64
CA ASP A 89 25.91 2.46 37.51
C ASP A 89 25.15 3.16 38.64
N GLU A 90 24.82 4.43 38.44
CA GLU A 90 23.69 5.07 39.08
C GLU A 90 22.54 4.88 38.10
N GLU A 91 21.75 3.82 38.29
CA GLU A 91 20.40 3.79 37.74
C GLU A 91 19.67 4.99 38.30
N VAL A 92 19.74 6.11 37.57
CA VAL A 92 18.80 7.20 37.72
C VAL A 92 17.47 6.59 37.30
N PHE A 93 16.72 6.14 38.30
CA PHE A 93 15.29 5.95 38.17
C PHE A 93 14.71 7.33 37.86
N VAL A 94 14.69 7.68 36.57
CA VAL A 94 13.78 8.69 36.08
C VAL A 94 12.42 8.05 36.30
N GLY A 95 11.80 8.36 37.44
CA GLY A 95 10.40 8.03 37.65
C GLY A 95 9.61 8.51 36.42
N PRO A 96 8.50 7.83 36.06
CA PRO A 96 7.70 8.26 34.92
C PRO A 96 7.48 9.76 35.05
N ILE A 97 7.92 10.52 34.05
CA ILE A 97 7.57 11.93 33.94
C ILE A 97 6.05 11.90 33.81
N GLU A 98 5.33 12.15 34.90
CA GLU A 98 3.89 12.34 34.88
C GLU A 98 3.65 13.52 33.93
N PRO A 99 3.04 13.30 32.77
CA PRO A 99 2.69 14.40 31.89
C PRO A 99 1.69 15.27 32.66
N ASP A 100 2.09 16.49 32.98
CA ASP A 100 1.29 17.44 33.75
C ASP A 100 0.27 18.10 32.83
N GLY A 101 -1.00 18.19 33.26
CA GLY A 101 -2.09 18.88 32.57
C GLY A 101 -3.23 18.00 32.05
N ALA A 102 -4.20 18.65 31.41
CA ALA A 102 -5.38 18.01 30.83
C ALA A 102 -5.02 16.97 29.75
N PRO A 103 -5.73 15.83 29.68
CA PRO A 103 -5.49 14.83 28.65
C PRO A 103 -5.87 15.37 27.27
N LYS A 104 -5.23 14.83 26.23
CA LYS A 104 -5.53 15.13 24.83
C LYS A 104 -6.08 13.88 24.18
N ILE A 105 -7.21 14.06 23.50
CA ILE A 105 -8.01 12.95 23.00
C ILE A 105 -8.45 13.24 21.57
N LEU A 106 -8.62 12.18 20.80
CA LEU A 106 -9.26 12.18 19.50
C LEU A 106 -10.47 11.24 19.58
N LEU A 107 -11.67 11.78 19.43
CA LEU A 107 -12.86 11.00 19.13
C LEU A 107 -12.87 10.75 17.63
N THR A 108 -12.94 9.48 17.22
CA THR A 108 -12.88 9.10 15.80
C THR A 108 -13.70 7.84 15.53
N ILE A 109 -13.79 7.46 14.26
CA ILE A 109 -14.45 6.24 13.78
C ILE A 109 -13.38 5.28 13.31
N ASN A 110 -13.48 3.99 13.65
CA ASN A 110 -12.55 2.94 13.21
C ASN A 110 -11.07 3.33 13.37
N GLU A 111 -10.75 4.01 14.47
CA GLU A 111 -9.42 4.56 14.77
C GLU A 111 -8.81 5.48 13.69
N LEU A 112 -9.65 6.05 12.80
CA LEU A 112 -9.19 6.89 11.71
C LEU A 112 -8.44 8.13 12.21
N PRO A 113 -7.29 8.47 11.61
CA PRO A 113 -6.56 9.68 11.99
C PRO A 113 -7.35 10.94 11.60
N VAL A 114 -6.99 12.07 12.22
CA VAL A 114 -7.75 13.33 12.13
C VAL A 114 -7.83 13.89 10.70
N GLU A 115 -6.85 13.57 9.86
CA GLU A 115 -6.78 13.91 8.44
C GLU A 115 -7.71 13.06 7.56
N MET A 116 -8.19 11.91 8.04
CA MET A 116 -9.03 10.97 7.29
C MET A 116 -10.45 10.83 7.85
N ASN A 117 -10.71 11.30 9.06
CA ASN A 117 -12.02 11.11 9.71
C ASN A 117 -13.03 12.26 9.47
N GLY A 118 -12.75 13.17 8.53
CA GLY A 118 -13.59 14.33 8.24
C GLY A 118 -13.45 15.52 9.20
N SER A 119 -12.64 15.40 10.26
CA SER A 119 -12.42 16.50 11.22
C SER A 119 -11.58 17.65 10.64
N GLN A 120 -10.75 17.35 9.64
CA GLN A 120 -10.04 18.34 8.83
C GLN A 120 -10.49 18.22 7.38
N GLY A 121 -10.73 19.35 6.73
CA GLY A 121 -10.95 19.36 5.29
C GLY A 121 -9.69 18.95 4.55
N TYR A 122 -9.86 18.29 3.41
CA TYR A 122 -8.76 17.95 2.52
C TYR A 122 -8.37 19.14 1.66
N TYR A 123 -7.15 19.16 1.12
CA TYR A 123 -6.68 20.28 0.31
C TYR A 123 -6.88 20.03 -1.19
N ASP A 124 -7.83 20.75 -1.77
CA ASP A 124 -8.05 20.87 -3.20
C ASP A 124 -7.14 22.00 -3.77
N ASN A 125 -6.40 21.73 -4.85
CA ASN A 125 -5.52 22.72 -5.48
C ASN A 125 -6.27 23.89 -6.11
N GLU A 126 -7.53 23.69 -6.52
CA GLU A 126 -8.38 24.72 -7.12
C GLU A 126 -9.16 25.50 -6.06
N THR A 127 -9.69 24.80 -5.05
CA THR A 127 -10.64 25.39 -4.09
C THR A 127 -10.08 25.60 -2.68
N GLY A 128 -8.92 25.03 -2.36
CA GLY A 128 -8.29 25.08 -1.05
C GLY A 128 -8.82 24.00 -0.10
N PRO A 129 -8.82 24.21 1.24
CA PRO A 129 -9.33 23.22 2.17
C PRO A 129 -10.85 23.02 2.00
N THR A 130 -11.26 21.82 1.60
CA THR A 130 -12.64 21.42 1.34
C THR A 130 -13.10 20.40 2.40
N PRO A 131 -14.23 20.63 3.08
CA PRO A 131 -14.74 19.70 4.09
C PRO A 131 -15.27 18.42 3.44
N PHE A 132 -15.12 17.29 4.14
CA PHE A 132 -15.75 16.02 3.79
C PHE A 132 -16.26 15.33 5.06
N GLN A 133 -17.08 14.29 4.88
CA GLN A 133 -17.58 13.45 5.98
C GLN A 133 -17.44 11.99 5.59
N LEU A 134 -17.34 11.13 6.60
CA LEU A 134 -17.42 9.68 6.42
C LEU A 134 -18.88 9.29 6.17
N LEU A 135 -19.08 8.30 5.30
CA LEU A 135 -20.36 7.62 5.13
C LEU A 135 -20.25 6.25 5.79
N LEU A 136 -21.12 5.95 6.76
CA LEU A 136 -21.07 4.74 7.57
C LEU A 136 -22.36 3.91 7.43
N PRO A 137 -22.27 2.58 7.57
CA PRO A 137 -23.46 1.75 7.75
C PRO A 137 -24.21 2.13 9.03
N THR A 138 -25.47 1.68 9.13
CA THR A 138 -26.30 1.88 10.34
C THR A 138 -25.70 1.22 11.59
N TYR A 139 -24.86 0.19 11.46
CA TYR A 139 -24.13 -0.47 12.56
C TYR A 139 -22.86 -1.17 12.02
N GLY A 140 -22.02 -1.72 12.90
CA GLY A 140 -20.82 -2.50 12.54
C GLY A 140 -19.52 -1.71 12.50
N PHE A 141 -19.58 -0.38 12.61
CA PHE A 141 -18.41 0.48 12.80
C PHE A 141 -18.08 0.65 14.29
N THR A 142 -16.88 1.15 14.59
CA THR A 142 -16.45 1.50 15.94
C THR A 142 -16.39 3.00 16.16
N LEU A 143 -16.83 3.43 17.34
CA LEU A 143 -16.59 4.76 17.87
C LEU A 143 -15.43 4.65 18.86
N ASP A 144 -14.39 5.44 18.65
CA ASP A 144 -13.10 5.29 19.33
C ASP A 144 -12.68 6.59 20.00
N VAL A 145 -12.18 6.49 21.22
CA VAL A 145 -11.50 7.59 21.93
C VAL A 145 -10.02 7.21 22.06
N VAL A 146 -9.21 7.85 21.22
CA VAL A 146 -7.77 7.63 21.14
C VAL A 146 -7.05 8.67 22.00
N LEU A 147 -6.17 8.21 22.89
CA LEU A 147 -5.36 9.09 23.74
C LEU A 147 -4.06 9.46 23.04
N ASP A 148 -3.67 10.74 23.12
CA ASP A 148 -2.32 11.16 22.73
C ASP A 148 -1.29 10.44 23.63
N ARG A 149 -0.24 9.86 23.04
CA ARG A 149 0.82 9.16 23.79
C ARG A 149 1.56 10.05 24.79
N SER A 150 1.44 11.37 24.65
CA SER A 150 1.97 12.38 25.57
C SER A 150 0.97 12.84 26.64
N SER A 151 -0.23 12.25 26.69
CA SER A 151 -1.31 12.67 27.61
C SER A 151 -1.10 12.19 29.05
N ALA A 152 -1.58 13.00 29.99
CA ALA A 152 -1.61 12.70 31.41
C ALA A 152 -2.38 11.39 31.72
N TRP A 153 -2.13 10.81 32.88
CA TRP A 153 -2.83 9.60 33.33
C TRP A 153 -4.34 9.85 33.42
N ILE A 154 -5.11 9.06 32.66
CA ILE A 154 -6.54 9.26 32.50
C ILE A 154 -7.35 8.65 33.64
N ASP A 155 -8.48 9.25 33.98
CA ASP A 155 -9.54 8.60 34.74
C ASP A 155 -10.52 7.92 33.75
N PRO A 156 -10.46 6.60 33.54
CA PRO A 156 -11.32 5.93 32.55
C PRO A 156 -12.81 6.03 32.89
N ASP A 157 -13.16 6.25 34.16
CA ASP A 157 -14.55 6.43 34.60
C ASP A 157 -15.11 7.83 34.28
N SER A 158 -14.26 8.74 33.80
CA SER A 158 -14.61 10.13 33.49
C SER A 158 -14.96 10.38 32.02
N ILE A 159 -14.95 9.32 31.18
CA ILE A 159 -15.36 9.43 29.78
C ILE A 159 -16.78 9.98 29.67
N ASP A 160 -16.91 11.03 28.87
CA ASP A 160 -18.19 11.64 28.51
C ASP A 160 -18.26 11.71 26.99
N VAL A 161 -19.00 10.77 26.40
CA VAL A 161 -19.27 10.73 24.96
C VAL A 161 -20.77 10.82 24.75
N THR A 162 -21.21 11.73 23.88
CA THR A 162 -22.61 11.91 23.50
C THR A 162 -22.70 12.15 22.00
N CYS A 163 -23.82 11.75 21.38
CA CYS A 163 -24.09 12.07 19.99
C CYS A 163 -25.47 12.70 19.85
N ASP A 164 -25.68 13.51 18.82
CA ASP A 164 -26.97 14.15 18.55
C ASP A 164 -28.03 13.22 17.94
N ALA A 165 -27.64 11.99 17.58
CA ALA A 165 -28.50 10.90 17.14
C ALA A 165 -28.76 9.86 18.24
N ALA A 166 -29.87 9.12 18.11
CA ALA A 166 -30.23 8.02 19.00
C ALA A 166 -29.62 6.70 18.53
N PHE A 167 -29.06 5.91 19.45
CA PHE A 167 -28.50 4.58 19.20
C PHE A 167 -29.44 3.51 19.77
N GLY A 168 -30.31 2.94 18.94
CA GLY A 168 -31.34 2.00 19.40
C GLY A 168 -32.24 2.58 20.50
N GLU A 169 -32.17 2.01 21.72
CA GLU A 169 -32.92 2.53 22.89
C GLU A 169 -32.22 3.69 23.61
N ILE A 170 -30.98 4.04 23.25
CA ILE A 170 -30.27 5.20 23.80
C ILE A 170 -30.73 6.45 23.07
N GLU A 171 -31.44 7.31 23.81
CA GLU A 171 -31.92 8.60 23.29
C GLU A 171 -30.77 9.52 22.85
N ALA A 172 -31.04 10.38 21.86
CA ALA A 172 -30.11 11.41 21.43
C ALA A 172 -29.59 12.27 22.59
N ASN A 173 -28.29 12.57 22.56
CA ASN A 173 -27.52 13.31 23.57
C ASN A 173 -27.42 12.60 24.94
N ALA A 174 -27.82 11.33 25.04
CA ALA A 174 -27.56 10.55 26.24
C ALA A 174 -26.08 10.10 26.31
N PRO A 175 -25.50 9.93 27.52
CA PRO A 175 -24.12 9.46 27.67
C PRO A 175 -23.93 8.03 27.14
N LEU A 176 -22.86 7.84 26.36
CA LEU A 176 -22.45 6.56 25.77
C LEU A 176 -21.30 5.87 26.52
N ALA A 177 -20.80 6.50 27.59
CA ALA A 177 -19.67 6.01 28.41
C ALA A 177 -19.72 4.52 28.75
N GLY A 178 -20.90 3.99 29.08
CA GLY A 178 -21.09 2.59 29.48
C GLY A 178 -20.98 1.56 28.35
N GLN A 179 -20.83 1.99 27.10
CA GLN A 179 -20.67 1.12 25.94
C GLN A 179 -19.21 0.88 25.55
N PHE A 180 -18.30 1.73 26.02
CA PHE A 180 -16.89 1.65 25.67
C PHE A 180 -16.16 0.58 26.47
N GLU A 181 -15.34 -0.20 25.77
CA GLU A 181 -14.38 -1.11 26.36
C GLU A 181 -13.00 -0.44 26.44
N SER A 182 -12.35 -0.56 27.61
CA SER A 182 -11.00 -0.03 27.78
C SER A 182 -9.96 -1.05 27.35
N ARG A 183 -9.04 -0.62 26.49
CA ARG A 183 -7.91 -1.40 26.02
C ARG A 183 -6.68 -0.47 25.97
N GLU A 184 -5.71 -0.69 26.86
CA GLU A 184 -4.48 0.12 26.97
C GLU A 184 -4.72 1.65 26.95
N MET A 185 -4.41 2.30 25.81
CA MET A 185 -4.49 3.75 25.58
C MET A 185 -5.69 4.15 24.69
N HIS A 186 -6.66 3.25 24.51
CA HIS A 186 -7.85 3.48 23.70
C HIS A 186 -9.11 3.00 24.42
N LEU A 187 -10.21 3.71 24.17
CA LEU A 187 -11.55 3.27 24.54
C LEU A 187 -12.31 3.02 23.23
N ARG A 188 -12.85 1.83 23.03
CA ARG A 188 -13.48 1.41 21.78
C ARG A 188 -14.90 0.91 22.02
N TRP A 189 -15.83 1.32 21.17
CA TRP A 189 -17.18 0.76 21.15
C TRP A 189 -17.54 0.32 19.73
N LEU A 190 -17.61 -0.99 19.50
CA LEU A 190 -18.23 -1.56 18.30
C LEU A 190 -19.75 -1.42 18.41
N VAL A 191 -20.36 -0.67 17.49
CA VAL A 191 -21.81 -0.45 17.46
C VAL A 191 -22.49 -1.71 16.92
N PRO A 192 -23.16 -2.52 17.75
CA PRO A 192 -23.79 -3.73 17.25
C PRO A 192 -25.19 -3.41 16.68
N GLU A 193 -25.77 -4.34 15.93
CA GLU A 193 -27.09 -4.19 15.28
C GLU A 193 -28.19 -3.66 16.21
N GLY A 194 -28.19 -4.06 17.49
CA GLY A 194 -29.17 -3.60 18.49
C GLY A 194 -29.09 -2.10 18.84
N PHE A 195 -28.03 -1.42 18.43
CA PHE A 195 -27.79 0.02 18.59
C PHE A 195 -27.68 0.73 17.23
N ALA A 196 -28.23 0.13 16.17
CA ALA A 196 -28.19 0.73 14.84
C ALA A 196 -28.77 2.16 14.83
N LEU A 197 -28.11 3.02 14.07
CA LEU A 197 -28.49 4.41 13.82
C LEU A 197 -29.54 4.50 12.71
N GLU A 198 -30.41 5.51 12.79
CA GLU A 198 -31.22 5.93 11.64
C GLU A 198 -30.37 6.68 10.61
N GLU A 199 -30.77 6.64 9.35
CA GLU A 199 -30.08 7.37 8.28
C GLU A 199 -30.04 8.88 8.53
N GLY A 200 -28.92 9.50 8.21
CA GLY A 200 -28.70 10.94 8.27
C GLY A 200 -27.37 11.34 8.91
N ALA A 201 -27.16 12.65 9.00
CA ALA A 201 -25.96 13.22 9.61
C ALA A 201 -25.96 13.03 11.13
N VAL A 202 -24.81 12.62 11.66
CA VAL A 202 -24.57 12.39 13.08
C VAL A 202 -23.32 13.17 13.51
N SER A 203 -23.40 13.78 14.69
CA SER A 203 -22.26 14.44 15.34
C SER A 203 -22.11 13.92 16.75
N CYS A 204 -20.93 13.40 17.05
CA CYS A 204 -20.55 12.91 18.36
C CYS A 204 -19.51 13.84 18.99
N THR A 205 -19.63 14.04 20.30
CA THR A 205 -18.68 14.81 21.11
C THR A 205 -18.13 13.94 22.21
N GLY A 206 -16.84 14.08 22.50
CA GLY A 206 -16.11 13.29 23.48
C GLY A 206 -15.21 14.17 24.35
N GLN A 207 -15.18 13.87 25.65
CA GLN A 207 -14.25 14.42 26.62
C GLN A 207 -13.88 13.35 27.66
N LEU A 208 -12.73 13.52 28.31
CA LEU A 208 -12.37 12.76 29.50
C LEU A 208 -11.46 13.58 30.41
N ALA A 209 -11.42 13.23 31.69
CA ALA A 209 -10.54 13.83 32.69
C ALA A 209 -9.32 12.96 32.99
N ASN A 210 -8.27 13.60 33.48
CA ASN A 210 -7.19 12.92 34.18
C ASN A 210 -7.60 12.53 35.62
N HIS A 211 -6.77 11.78 36.34
CA HIS A 211 -7.03 11.41 37.74
C HIS A 211 -7.19 12.60 38.70
N ASP A 212 -6.69 13.79 38.32
CA ASP A 212 -6.85 15.03 39.07
C ASP A 212 -8.16 15.78 38.75
N GLY A 213 -8.96 15.26 37.80
CA GLY A 213 -10.24 15.82 37.39
C GLY A 213 -10.14 16.96 36.37
N GLU A 214 -8.97 17.17 35.75
CA GLU A 214 -8.81 18.14 34.67
C GLU A 214 -9.33 17.54 33.35
N MET A 215 -10.33 18.20 32.76
CA MET A 215 -10.98 17.76 31.53
C MET A 215 -10.12 18.05 30.29
N SER A 216 -10.14 17.14 29.32
CA SER A 216 -9.65 17.37 27.97
C SER A 216 -10.40 18.50 27.27
N ASN A 217 -9.85 18.96 26.14
CA ASN A 217 -10.66 19.70 25.18
C ASN A 217 -11.77 18.78 24.63
N VAL A 218 -12.87 19.39 24.20
CA VAL A 218 -13.94 18.68 23.48
C VAL A 218 -13.40 18.21 22.14
N SER A 219 -13.45 16.91 21.89
CA SER A 219 -13.23 16.32 20.58
C SER A 219 -14.58 16.08 19.91
N VAL A 220 -14.66 16.31 18.59
CA VAL A 220 -15.90 16.19 17.81
C VAL A 220 -15.60 15.38 16.56
N VAL A 221 -16.47 14.43 16.24
CA VAL A 221 -16.46 13.72 14.96
C VAL A 221 -17.86 13.81 14.35
N SER A 222 -17.92 13.95 13.03
CA SER A 222 -19.18 14.01 12.28
C SER A 222 -19.12 13.09 11.07
N PHE A 223 -20.22 12.40 10.80
CA PHE A 223 -20.37 11.42 9.72
C PHE A 223 -21.83 11.33 9.29
N ASP A 224 -22.06 10.80 8.09
CA ASP A 224 -23.38 10.46 7.58
C ASP A 224 -23.62 8.96 7.74
N VAL A 225 -24.84 8.59 8.10
CA VAL A 225 -25.31 7.21 8.17
C VAL A 225 -26.28 6.96 7.02
N GLU A 226 -26.12 5.85 6.31
CA GLU A 226 -27.03 5.42 5.26
C GLU A 226 -27.26 3.90 5.34
N GLU A 227 -28.45 3.43 4.91
CA GLU A 227 -28.68 2.01 4.62
C GLU A 227 -27.91 1.68 3.34
N ILE A 228 -26.65 1.37 3.53
CA ILE A 228 -25.82 0.83 2.46
C ILE A 228 -26.21 -0.65 2.32
N GLY A 229 -26.44 -1.10 1.09
CA GLY A 229 -27.06 -2.40 0.78
C GLY A 229 -26.28 -3.62 1.29
N GLU A 230 -26.80 -4.83 1.03
CA GLU A 230 -26.32 -6.12 1.57
C GLU A 230 -24.83 -6.45 1.32
N ARG A 231 -24.11 -5.67 0.51
CA ARG A 231 -22.67 -5.82 0.31
C ARG A 231 -22.00 -4.47 0.50
N HIS A 232 -21.24 -4.41 1.58
CA HIS A 232 -20.11 -3.53 1.77
C HIS A 232 -18.85 -4.37 1.67
N PRO A 233 -17.68 -3.75 1.44
CA PRO A 233 -16.42 -4.44 1.69
C PRO A 233 -16.47 -5.09 3.08
N PHE A 234 -16.14 -6.38 3.15
CA PHE A 234 -15.99 -7.13 4.40
C PHE A 234 -17.24 -7.25 5.33
N ALA A 235 -18.44 -6.82 4.91
CA ALA A 235 -19.65 -7.06 5.70
C ALA A 235 -19.97 -8.56 5.81
N GLU A 236 -19.76 -9.29 4.73
CA GLU A 236 -19.77 -10.75 4.68
C GLU A 236 -18.36 -11.26 4.36
N LEU A 237 -18.12 -12.57 4.58
CA LEU A 237 -16.84 -13.16 4.24
C LEU A 237 -16.69 -13.14 2.72
N ASP A 238 -15.75 -12.34 2.23
CA ASP A 238 -15.39 -12.31 0.83
C ASP A 238 -14.28 -13.32 0.54
N GLU A 239 -14.48 -14.20 -0.42
CA GLU A 239 -13.53 -15.27 -0.76
C GLU A 239 -12.81 -14.94 -2.06
N TRP A 240 -11.48 -14.86 -1.99
CA TRP A 240 -10.60 -14.54 -3.11
C TRP A 240 -9.65 -15.68 -3.41
N VAL A 241 -9.55 -16.07 -4.69
CA VAL A 241 -8.53 -17.00 -5.17
C VAL A 241 -7.53 -16.27 -6.04
N VAL A 242 -6.25 -16.35 -5.70
CA VAL A 242 -5.15 -15.83 -6.53
C VAL A 242 -4.53 -16.97 -7.33
N THR A 243 -4.50 -16.84 -8.65
CA THR A 243 -3.92 -17.81 -9.59
C THR A 243 -2.68 -17.25 -10.29
N PHE A 244 -1.65 -18.10 -10.42
CA PHE A 244 -0.41 -17.83 -11.16
C PHE A 244 -0.28 -18.77 -12.36
N SER A 245 -1.36 -19.48 -12.72
CA SER A 245 -1.33 -20.55 -13.72
C SER A 245 -1.71 -20.09 -15.13
N ARG A 246 -1.75 -18.78 -15.39
CA ARG A 246 -2.13 -18.23 -16.69
C ARG A 246 -1.11 -18.64 -17.76
N ASP A 247 -1.64 -18.93 -18.94
CA ASP A 247 -0.93 -19.27 -20.17
C ASP A 247 -1.78 -18.70 -21.30
N TYR A 248 -1.69 -17.39 -21.48
CA TYR A 248 -2.44 -16.63 -22.49
C TYR A 248 -1.57 -16.18 -23.66
N ALA A 249 -0.24 -16.14 -23.49
CA ALA A 249 0.66 -15.71 -24.53
C ALA A 249 2.01 -16.44 -24.50
N ASP A 250 2.61 -16.60 -25.67
CA ASP A 250 4.05 -16.81 -25.84
C ASP A 250 4.74 -15.45 -25.64
N ILE A 251 5.55 -15.34 -24.59
CA ILE A 251 6.20 -14.11 -24.19
C ILE A 251 7.69 -14.18 -24.48
N SER A 252 8.14 -13.33 -25.41
CA SER A 252 9.56 -13.21 -25.74
C SER A 252 10.09 -11.82 -25.45
N TYR A 253 11.37 -11.74 -25.11
CA TYR A 253 12.02 -10.47 -24.84
C TYR A 253 13.42 -10.41 -25.44
N THR A 254 13.86 -9.20 -25.77
CA THR A 254 15.22 -8.92 -26.24
C THR A 254 15.80 -7.73 -25.50
N TYR A 255 17.07 -7.84 -25.12
CA TYR A 255 17.83 -6.75 -24.51
C TYR A 255 18.59 -5.95 -25.57
N ASP A 256 18.47 -4.63 -25.54
CA ASP A 256 19.32 -3.69 -26.27
C ASP A 256 19.99 -2.74 -25.29
N GLY A 257 21.15 -3.15 -24.77
CA GLY A 257 21.81 -2.44 -23.67
C GLY A 257 20.98 -2.54 -22.38
N ASP A 258 20.52 -1.39 -21.88
CA ASP A 258 19.71 -1.27 -20.66
C ASP A 258 18.19 -1.30 -20.95
N GLU A 259 17.79 -1.34 -22.22
CA GLU A 259 16.39 -1.37 -22.66
C GLU A 259 15.93 -2.81 -22.94
N VAL A 260 14.68 -3.12 -22.55
CA VAL A 260 14.04 -4.41 -22.83
C VAL A 260 12.85 -4.21 -23.75
N THR A 261 12.88 -4.87 -24.91
CA THR A 261 11.69 -4.99 -25.75
C THR A 261 11.01 -6.32 -25.44
N VAL A 262 9.77 -6.26 -24.96
CA VAL A 262 8.89 -7.43 -24.74
C VAL A 262 7.92 -7.56 -25.91
N THR A 263 7.74 -8.79 -26.41
CA THR A 263 6.80 -9.15 -27.46
C THR A 263 5.84 -10.21 -26.92
N PHE A 264 4.54 -9.94 -27.04
CA PHE A 264 3.48 -10.88 -26.70
C PHE A 264 2.87 -11.46 -27.97
N VAL A 265 2.88 -12.78 -28.10
CA VAL A 265 2.05 -13.50 -29.07
C VAL A 265 0.90 -14.13 -28.29
N ARG A 266 -0.32 -13.57 -28.42
CA ARG A 266 -1.53 -13.97 -27.65
C ARG A 266 -2.07 -15.34 -28.05
N GLU A 267 -1.28 -16.38 -27.88
CA GLU A 267 -1.63 -17.78 -28.02
C GLU A 267 -0.93 -18.55 -26.89
N PRO A 268 -1.62 -19.48 -26.20
CA PRO A 268 -0.99 -20.30 -25.18
C PRO A 268 0.14 -21.15 -25.77
N ASP A 269 1.27 -21.23 -25.06
CA ASP A 269 2.46 -21.95 -25.51
C ASP A 269 2.75 -23.22 -24.68
N GLY A 270 1.97 -23.42 -23.62
CA GLY A 270 2.08 -24.54 -22.69
C GLY A 270 2.96 -24.25 -21.48
N GLU A 271 3.48 -23.03 -21.36
CA GLU A 271 4.16 -22.51 -20.20
C GLU A 271 3.30 -21.46 -19.48
N ARG A 272 3.54 -21.26 -18.17
CA ARG A 272 2.85 -20.18 -17.46
C ARG A 272 3.49 -18.86 -17.83
N ASP A 273 2.69 -17.87 -18.20
CA ASP A 273 3.13 -16.50 -18.48
C ASP A 273 3.97 -15.96 -17.30
N PHE A 274 3.58 -16.27 -16.06
CA PHE A 274 4.31 -15.88 -14.85
C PHE A 274 5.74 -16.45 -14.79
N ASP A 275 5.95 -17.68 -15.30
CA ASP A 275 7.29 -18.30 -15.30
C ASP A 275 8.21 -17.60 -16.31
N GLU A 276 7.69 -17.25 -17.49
CA GLU A 276 8.42 -16.44 -18.48
C GLU A 276 8.79 -15.06 -17.95
N ASP A 277 7.89 -14.41 -17.21
CA ASP A 277 8.14 -13.13 -16.54
C ASP A 277 9.30 -13.23 -15.53
N MET A 278 9.35 -14.33 -14.76
CA MET A 278 10.41 -14.56 -13.78
C MET A 278 11.76 -14.86 -14.42
N ARG A 279 11.79 -15.39 -15.65
CA ARG A 279 13.05 -15.54 -16.42
C ARG A 279 13.62 -14.20 -16.84
N LEU A 280 12.79 -13.22 -17.20
CA LEU A 280 13.26 -11.87 -17.51
C LEU A 280 14.04 -11.25 -16.32
N LEU A 281 13.56 -11.51 -15.10
CA LEU A 281 14.21 -11.07 -13.86
C LEU A 281 15.40 -11.94 -13.43
N GLY A 282 15.62 -13.09 -14.07
CA GLY A 282 16.67 -14.04 -13.70
C GLY A 282 16.36 -14.87 -12.46
N PHE A 283 15.11 -14.89 -11.99
CA PHE A 283 14.66 -15.77 -10.89
C PHE A 283 14.38 -17.20 -11.35
N GLN A 284 14.32 -17.43 -12.66
CA GLN A 284 14.29 -18.75 -13.26
C GLN A 284 15.27 -18.79 -14.45
N GLY A 285 15.94 -19.92 -14.65
CA GLY A 285 16.69 -20.20 -15.87
C GLY A 285 15.82 -20.91 -16.92
N ASP A 286 16.28 -20.91 -18.18
CA ASP A 286 15.63 -21.66 -19.27
C ASP A 286 15.66 -23.17 -19.03
N GLU A 287 16.75 -23.67 -18.46
CA GLU A 287 16.93 -25.06 -18.03
C GLU A 287 17.63 -25.08 -16.66
N SER A 288 17.16 -25.92 -15.74
CA SER A 288 17.89 -26.16 -14.49
C SER A 288 19.21 -26.90 -14.80
N GLY A 289 20.35 -26.32 -14.40
CA GLY A 289 21.67 -26.89 -14.58
C GLY A 289 21.86 -28.26 -13.91
N GLU A 290 23.00 -28.92 -14.18
CA GLU A 290 23.33 -30.22 -13.59
C GLU A 290 23.35 -30.14 -12.06
N GLY A 291 22.53 -30.95 -11.39
CA GLY A 291 22.33 -30.89 -9.93
C GLY A 291 21.22 -29.93 -9.47
N ALA A 292 20.90 -28.87 -10.21
CA ALA A 292 19.79 -27.97 -9.91
C ALA A 292 18.42 -28.62 -10.20
N ALA A 293 18.33 -29.50 -11.20
CA ALA A 293 17.10 -30.21 -11.55
C ALA A 293 16.68 -31.30 -10.53
N GLU A 294 17.60 -31.76 -9.67
CA GLU A 294 17.37 -32.85 -8.72
C GLU A 294 17.17 -32.38 -7.27
N VAL A 295 17.29 -31.07 -7.02
CA VAL A 295 17.12 -30.51 -5.67
C VAL A 295 15.68 -30.71 -5.23
N GLU A 296 15.48 -31.18 -4.01
CA GLU A 296 14.16 -31.27 -3.39
C GLU A 296 14.13 -30.36 -2.17
N ALA A 297 13.17 -29.43 -2.15
CA ALA A 297 12.90 -28.60 -0.98
C ALA A 297 11.45 -28.11 -1.00
N TYR A 298 10.84 -27.95 0.17
CA TYR A 298 9.46 -27.44 0.31
C TYR A 298 8.42 -28.28 -0.47
N GLY A 299 8.71 -29.58 -0.66
CA GLY A 299 7.87 -30.48 -1.47
C GLY A 299 7.93 -30.25 -2.98
N GLN A 300 8.84 -29.39 -3.46
CA GLN A 300 9.10 -29.14 -4.89
C GLN A 300 10.37 -29.88 -5.34
N VAL A 301 10.47 -30.13 -6.64
CA VAL A 301 11.63 -30.78 -7.27
C VAL A 301 12.18 -29.88 -8.37
N GLY A 302 13.47 -29.57 -8.31
CA GLY A 302 14.13 -28.66 -9.24
C GLY A 302 14.13 -27.21 -8.76
N VAL A 303 15.23 -26.51 -8.98
CA VAL A 303 15.41 -25.12 -8.52
C VAL A 303 14.33 -24.19 -9.04
N ASN A 304 13.92 -24.29 -10.31
CA ASN A 304 12.88 -23.41 -10.86
C ASN A 304 11.53 -23.58 -10.13
N ASP A 305 11.12 -24.82 -9.83
CA ASP A 305 9.88 -25.10 -9.10
C ASP A 305 9.97 -24.62 -7.63
N ILE A 306 11.14 -24.81 -6.99
CA ILE A 306 11.40 -24.30 -5.63
C ILE A 306 11.31 -22.78 -5.59
N VAL A 307 11.96 -22.08 -6.53
CA VAL A 307 11.97 -20.61 -6.55
C VAL A 307 10.57 -20.07 -6.85
N ARG A 308 9.84 -20.66 -7.79
CA ARG A 308 8.44 -20.31 -8.06
C ARG A 308 7.56 -20.47 -6.82
N TYR A 309 7.71 -21.59 -6.11
CA TYR A 309 7.02 -21.80 -4.84
C TYR A 309 7.37 -20.69 -3.83
N LEU A 310 8.65 -20.35 -3.66
CA LEU A 310 9.08 -19.31 -2.74
C LEU A 310 8.53 -17.92 -3.10
N ILE A 311 8.46 -17.60 -4.40
CA ILE A 311 7.88 -16.34 -4.87
C ILE A 311 6.37 -16.32 -4.59
N ILE A 312 5.63 -17.35 -5.02
CA ILE A 312 4.18 -17.40 -4.80
C ILE A 312 3.85 -17.39 -3.31
N ASP A 313 4.50 -18.22 -2.51
CA ASP A 313 4.25 -18.33 -1.06
C ASP A 313 4.60 -17.02 -0.34
N GLY A 314 5.72 -16.38 -0.70
CA GLY A 314 6.10 -15.08 -0.17
C GLY A 314 5.14 -13.96 -0.58
N THR A 315 4.68 -13.94 -1.83
CA THR A 315 3.69 -12.97 -2.33
C THR A 315 2.37 -13.14 -1.58
N MET A 316 1.87 -14.36 -1.42
CA MET A 316 0.62 -14.62 -0.71
C MET A 316 0.69 -14.26 0.76
N ARG A 317 1.80 -14.55 1.46
CA ARG A 317 2.00 -14.11 2.85
C ARG A 317 1.96 -12.59 2.99
N ASN A 318 2.65 -11.86 2.10
CA ASN A 318 2.65 -10.40 2.12
C ASN A 318 1.24 -9.84 1.82
N LEU A 319 0.56 -10.38 0.81
CA LEU A 319 -0.81 -9.99 0.44
C LEU A 319 -1.78 -10.15 1.62
N ARG A 320 -1.75 -11.32 2.26
CA ARG A 320 -2.56 -11.61 3.46
C ARG A 320 -2.24 -10.68 4.62
N THR A 321 -0.96 -10.36 4.81
CA THR A 321 -0.52 -9.41 5.83
C THR A 321 -1.05 -8.00 5.55
N MET A 322 -1.02 -7.55 4.29
CA MET A 322 -1.58 -6.25 3.90
C MET A 322 -3.06 -6.14 4.24
N TYR A 323 -3.84 -7.19 3.95
CA TYR A 323 -5.25 -7.27 4.34
C TYR A 323 -5.47 -7.62 5.82
N GLY A 324 -4.45 -7.75 6.68
CA GLY A 324 -4.68 -8.03 8.11
C GLY A 324 -5.32 -9.39 8.42
N VAL A 325 -5.16 -10.37 7.53
CA VAL A 325 -5.60 -11.77 7.72
C VAL A 325 -4.41 -12.69 7.99
N ASP A 326 -4.69 -13.94 8.36
CA ASP A 326 -3.64 -14.91 8.69
C ASP A 326 -2.68 -15.15 7.51
N PRO A 327 -1.37 -14.85 7.63
CA PRO A 327 -0.45 -14.97 6.52
C PRO A 327 -0.26 -16.42 6.05
N GLU A 328 -0.46 -17.40 6.93
CA GLU A 328 -0.29 -18.82 6.61
C GLU A 328 -1.56 -19.42 6.03
N THR A 329 -2.73 -19.11 6.60
CA THR A 329 -4.00 -19.73 6.20
C THR A 329 -4.83 -18.88 5.25
N GLY A 330 -4.62 -17.57 5.22
CA GLY A 330 -5.40 -16.61 4.46
C GLY A 330 -6.77 -16.29 5.06
N LEU A 331 -7.09 -16.79 6.26
CA LEU A 331 -8.37 -16.60 6.92
C LEU A 331 -8.32 -15.47 7.97
N PRO A 332 -9.46 -14.85 8.32
CA PRO A 332 -9.52 -13.89 9.42
C PRO A 332 -9.04 -14.52 10.75
N PHE A 333 -8.19 -13.83 11.51
CA PHE A 333 -7.62 -14.35 12.76
C PHE A 333 -8.64 -14.38 13.91
N ASN A 334 -9.46 -13.32 13.98
CA ASN A 334 -10.41 -13.06 15.05
C ASN A 334 -11.40 -11.97 14.60
N GLU A 335 -12.23 -11.49 15.52
CA GLU A 335 -13.27 -10.48 15.26
C GLU A 335 -12.73 -9.08 14.87
N ASP A 336 -11.44 -8.80 15.12
CA ASP A 336 -10.77 -7.56 14.72
C ASP A 336 -10.11 -7.67 13.32
N SER A 337 -10.09 -8.86 12.69
CA SER A 337 -9.63 -9.01 11.29
C SER A 337 -10.72 -8.58 10.30
N VAL A 338 -10.32 -8.00 9.18
CA VAL A 338 -11.24 -7.82 8.04
C VAL A 338 -11.76 -9.18 7.57
N ASN A 339 -13.02 -9.19 7.14
CA ASN A 339 -13.75 -10.41 6.79
C ASN A 339 -13.49 -10.82 5.33
N ILE A 340 -12.23 -11.14 5.01
CA ILE A 340 -11.82 -11.66 3.71
C ILE A 340 -11.04 -12.96 3.90
N ALA A 341 -11.21 -13.91 2.99
CA ALA A 341 -10.39 -15.10 2.88
C ALA A 341 -9.60 -15.04 1.56
N ILE A 342 -8.27 -15.12 1.65
CA ILE A 342 -7.38 -15.01 0.48
C ILE A 342 -6.62 -16.33 0.29
N TYR A 343 -7.03 -17.09 -0.72
CA TYR A 343 -6.47 -18.39 -1.05
C TYR A 343 -5.49 -18.29 -2.22
N LYS A 344 -4.44 -19.11 -2.19
CA LYS A 344 -3.73 -19.48 -3.42
C LYS A 344 -4.43 -20.67 -4.05
N GLU A 345 -4.37 -20.82 -5.37
CA GLU A 345 -5.08 -21.88 -6.11
C GLU A 345 -4.79 -23.33 -5.63
N THR A 346 -3.70 -23.54 -4.89
CA THR A 346 -3.29 -24.85 -4.36
C THR A 346 -3.58 -25.04 -2.87
N ASP A 347 -4.15 -24.04 -2.18
CA ASP A 347 -4.45 -24.16 -0.76
C ASP A 347 -5.55 -25.19 -0.49
N GLU A 348 -5.43 -25.85 0.66
CA GLU A 348 -6.48 -26.75 1.13
C GLU A 348 -7.74 -25.94 1.45
N GLY A 349 -8.85 -26.25 0.77
CA GLY A 349 -10.12 -25.56 0.97
C GLY A 349 -10.33 -24.34 0.08
N ALA A 350 -9.36 -23.97 -0.76
CA ALA A 350 -9.55 -22.94 -1.77
C ALA A 350 -10.76 -23.26 -2.66
N PRO A 351 -11.59 -22.27 -3.02
CA PRO A 351 -12.51 -22.39 -4.14
C PRO A 351 -11.76 -22.88 -5.38
N GLY A 352 -12.44 -23.59 -6.28
CA GLY A 352 -11.80 -24.07 -7.52
C GLY A 352 -11.30 -22.91 -8.38
N THR A 353 -10.50 -23.18 -9.41
CA THR A 353 -10.05 -22.13 -10.35
C THR A 353 -11.05 -21.85 -11.48
N GLU A 354 -12.16 -22.58 -11.52
CA GLU A 354 -13.28 -22.31 -12.43
C GLU A 354 -14.25 -21.33 -11.75
N TYR A 355 -14.26 -20.09 -12.23
CA TYR A 355 -15.15 -19.05 -11.70
C TYR A 355 -16.62 -19.38 -11.99
N ASP A 356 -17.41 -19.52 -10.92
CA ASP A 356 -18.86 -19.77 -10.97
C ASP A 356 -19.70 -18.63 -10.35
N GLY A 357 -19.04 -17.53 -9.99
CA GLY A 357 -19.64 -16.36 -9.34
C GLY A 357 -19.83 -16.50 -7.82
N SER A 358 -19.41 -17.60 -7.19
CA SER A 358 -19.50 -17.76 -5.73
C SER A 358 -18.32 -17.18 -4.94
N PHE A 359 -17.21 -16.88 -5.61
CA PHE A 359 -15.98 -16.29 -5.07
C PHE A 359 -15.37 -15.35 -6.12
N SER A 360 -14.48 -14.46 -5.70
CA SER A 360 -13.69 -13.59 -6.58
C SER A 360 -12.37 -14.28 -6.97
N ILE A 361 -11.91 -14.08 -8.20
CA ILE A 361 -10.65 -14.67 -8.67
C ILE A 361 -9.75 -13.61 -9.30
N HIS A 362 -8.50 -13.56 -8.85
CA HIS A 362 -7.47 -12.67 -9.37
C HIS A 362 -6.37 -13.48 -10.04
N GLY A 363 -6.03 -13.12 -11.27
CA GLY A 363 -4.93 -13.78 -11.96
C GLY A 363 -3.68 -12.91 -12.07
N VAL A 364 -2.53 -13.58 -12.04
CA VAL A 364 -1.20 -12.98 -12.18
C VAL A 364 -0.51 -13.57 -13.41
N GLY A 365 0.10 -12.70 -14.20
CA GLY A 365 0.72 -13.04 -15.48
C GLY A 365 -0.19 -12.74 -16.66
N GLY A 366 0.35 -12.93 -17.86
CA GLY A 366 -0.34 -12.71 -19.12
C GLY A 366 -0.18 -11.28 -19.66
N PRO A 367 -0.58 -11.07 -20.93
CA PRO A 367 -0.37 -9.81 -21.60
C PRO A 367 -1.36 -8.73 -21.10
N PRO A 368 -0.90 -7.48 -20.88
CA PRO A 368 -1.79 -6.35 -20.64
C PRO A 368 -2.69 -6.12 -21.86
N PRO A 369 -3.83 -5.40 -21.76
CA PRO A 369 -4.70 -5.10 -22.90
C PRO A 369 -3.98 -4.51 -24.11
N GLU A 370 -4.44 -4.85 -25.31
CA GLU A 370 -3.86 -4.31 -26.55
C GLU A 370 -3.96 -2.77 -26.58
N GLY A 371 -2.84 -2.11 -26.85
CA GLY A 371 -2.73 -0.64 -26.82
C GLY A 371 -2.27 -0.06 -25.48
N TRP A 372 -2.12 -0.90 -24.44
CA TRP A 372 -1.73 -0.47 -23.09
C TRP A 372 -0.57 -1.32 -22.52
N PRO A 373 0.58 -1.40 -23.23
CA PRO A 373 1.66 -2.34 -22.90
C PRO A 373 2.38 -2.05 -21.57
N ASP A 374 2.18 -0.86 -20.99
CA ASP A 374 2.85 -0.42 -19.77
C ASP A 374 1.93 -0.48 -18.53
N LEU A 375 0.74 -1.07 -18.63
CA LEU A 375 -0.14 -1.29 -17.47
C LEU A 375 0.43 -2.39 -16.56
N PHE A 376 0.42 -2.15 -15.25
CA PHE A 376 0.82 -3.14 -14.25
C PHE A 376 -0.34 -4.06 -13.84
N GLY A 377 -1.57 -3.57 -13.89
CA GLY A 377 -2.76 -4.35 -13.61
C GLY A 377 -4.02 -3.67 -14.11
N LEU A 378 -5.11 -4.41 -14.07
CA LEU A 378 -6.44 -3.92 -14.38
C LEU A 378 -7.51 -4.81 -13.71
N ALA A 379 -8.20 -4.27 -12.70
CA ALA A 379 -9.44 -4.83 -12.17
C ALA A 379 -10.57 -4.83 -13.21
N SER A 380 -11.39 -5.88 -13.22
CA SER A 380 -12.47 -6.07 -14.20
C SER A 380 -13.69 -5.20 -13.98
N ASP A 381 -13.91 -4.76 -12.74
CA ASP A 381 -14.78 -3.64 -12.42
C ASP A 381 -14.17 -2.82 -11.28
N ILE A 382 -14.56 -1.54 -11.21
CA ILE A 382 -14.38 -0.75 -10.00
C ILE A 382 -15.68 -0.95 -9.23
N ASP A 383 -15.74 -2.02 -8.45
CA ASP A 383 -17.01 -2.50 -7.90
C ASP A 383 -17.39 -1.68 -6.66
N VAL A 384 -18.11 -0.60 -6.90
CA VAL A 384 -18.54 0.31 -5.85
C VAL A 384 -19.39 -0.45 -4.82
N HIS A 385 -18.89 -0.53 -3.58
CA HIS A 385 -19.47 -1.30 -2.47
C HIS A 385 -19.35 -2.83 -2.58
N ASN A 386 -18.52 -3.37 -3.48
CA ASN A 386 -18.32 -4.82 -3.63
C ASN A 386 -19.63 -5.65 -3.86
N PRO A 387 -20.64 -5.20 -4.64
CA PRO A 387 -21.87 -5.94 -4.87
C PRO A 387 -21.69 -7.27 -5.62
N ASN A 388 -20.59 -7.46 -6.35
CA ASN A 388 -20.33 -8.64 -7.16
C ASN A 388 -19.07 -9.36 -6.68
N ASN A 389 -18.97 -10.63 -7.03
CA ASN A 389 -17.70 -11.33 -6.96
C ASN A 389 -17.02 -11.16 -8.31
N GLU A 390 -15.72 -10.89 -8.37
CA GLU A 390 -15.06 -10.48 -9.62
C GLU A 390 -14.29 -11.61 -10.31
N ASP A 391 -14.23 -11.55 -11.63
CA ASP A 391 -13.40 -12.44 -12.46
C ASP A 391 -12.31 -11.62 -13.15
N ASP A 392 -11.29 -11.32 -12.35
CA ASP A 392 -10.06 -10.66 -12.76
C ASP A 392 -9.05 -11.66 -13.31
N ALA A 393 -9.41 -12.96 -13.44
CA ALA A 393 -8.54 -13.99 -13.98
C ALA A 393 -8.49 -14.01 -15.52
N ARG A 394 -9.47 -13.40 -16.20
CA ARG A 394 -9.61 -13.35 -17.67
C ARG A 394 -8.47 -12.61 -18.38
N GLU A 395 -8.29 -12.90 -19.66
CA GLU A 395 -7.31 -12.22 -20.52
C GLU A 395 -7.56 -10.69 -20.52
N GLY A 396 -6.48 -9.92 -20.30
CA GLY A 396 -6.52 -8.46 -20.25
C GLY A 396 -6.92 -7.88 -18.89
N TRP A 397 -7.09 -8.72 -17.86
CA TRP A 397 -7.41 -8.30 -16.48
C TRP A 397 -6.42 -8.91 -15.48
N GLY A 398 -6.47 -8.46 -14.22
CA GLY A 398 -5.61 -8.92 -13.14
C GLY A 398 -4.26 -8.20 -13.11
N SER A 399 -3.21 -8.86 -12.62
CA SER A 399 -1.86 -8.27 -12.53
C SER A 399 -0.93 -8.78 -13.63
N PHE A 400 -0.29 -7.85 -14.34
CA PHE A 400 0.65 -8.12 -15.44
C PHE A 400 2.09 -8.09 -14.91
N SER A 401 2.56 -9.23 -14.40
CA SER A 401 3.91 -9.35 -13.81
C SER A 401 5.04 -9.01 -14.80
N MET A 402 4.84 -9.21 -16.10
CA MET A 402 5.80 -8.80 -17.13
C MET A 402 6.04 -7.27 -17.14
N SER A 403 5.01 -6.47 -16.94
CA SER A 403 5.14 -5.00 -16.90
C SER A 403 5.96 -4.56 -15.69
N LEU A 404 5.73 -5.19 -14.53
CA LEU A 404 6.56 -4.99 -13.34
C LEU A 404 8.01 -5.43 -13.60
N ALA A 405 8.21 -6.61 -14.19
CA ALA A 405 9.52 -7.14 -14.51
C ALA A 405 10.30 -6.21 -15.44
N ARG A 406 9.66 -5.70 -16.50
CA ARG A 406 10.25 -4.75 -17.43
C ARG A 406 10.70 -3.47 -16.73
N VAL A 407 9.86 -2.86 -15.89
CA VAL A 407 10.22 -1.62 -15.16
C VAL A 407 11.37 -1.84 -14.19
N ILE A 408 11.40 -2.99 -13.53
CA ILE A 408 12.52 -3.40 -12.68
C ILE A 408 13.81 -3.53 -13.51
N VAL A 409 13.75 -4.18 -14.66
CA VAL A 409 14.94 -4.35 -15.51
C VAL A 409 15.37 -3.04 -16.17
N GLU A 410 14.47 -2.14 -16.55
CA GLU A 410 14.82 -0.86 -17.17
C GLU A 410 15.32 0.18 -16.15
N ASN A 411 15.13 -0.05 -14.84
CA ASN A 411 15.58 0.85 -13.79
C ASN A 411 17.07 0.59 -13.43
N PRO A 412 17.99 1.57 -13.60
CA PRO A 412 19.42 1.35 -13.35
C PRO A 412 19.79 0.96 -11.90
N ALA A 413 19.03 1.44 -10.91
CA ALA A 413 19.27 1.09 -9.51
C ALA A 413 18.82 -0.35 -9.23
N ALA A 414 17.67 -0.76 -9.76
CA ALA A 414 17.21 -2.14 -9.68
C ALA A 414 18.14 -3.10 -10.45
N GLN A 415 18.63 -2.71 -11.64
CA GLN A 415 19.65 -3.48 -12.35
C GLN A 415 20.90 -3.70 -11.51
N ALA A 416 21.41 -2.67 -10.84
CA ALA A 416 22.58 -2.80 -9.98
C ALA A 416 22.33 -3.80 -8.83
N LEU A 417 21.11 -3.81 -8.27
CA LEU A 417 20.71 -4.76 -7.23
C LEU A 417 20.57 -6.19 -7.76
N LEU A 418 19.99 -6.37 -8.96
CA LEU A 418 19.68 -7.65 -9.59
C LEU A 418 20.82 -8.23 -10.46
N SER A 419 21.88 -7.47 -10.70
CA SER A 419 22.97 -7.81 -11.63
C SER A 419 23.60 -9.20 -11.45
N GLU A 420 23.51 -9.81 -10.25
CA GLU A 420 24.00 -11.16 -10.00
C GLU A 420 23.14 -12.26 -10.68
N PHE A 421 21.85 -11.98 -10.93
CA PHE A 421 20.89 -12.94 -11.48
C PHE A 421 20.36 -12.55 -12.86
N LEU A 422 20.39 -11.26 -13.22
CA LEU A 422 19.91 -10.82 -14.54
C LEU A 422 20.61 -11.58 -15.69
N PRO A 423 19.86 -12.09 -16.68
CA PRO A 423 20.44 -12.84 -17.80
C PRO A 423 21.54 -12.10 -18.57
N THR A 424 21.51 -10.76 -18.61
CA THR A 424 22.47 -9.93 -19.34
C THR A 424 23.79 -9.70 -18.61
N THR A 425 23.80 -9.77 -17.28
CA THR A 425 24.94 -9.32 -16.46
C THR A 425 25.40 -10.35 -15.42
N GLY A 426 24.58 -11.37 -15.14
CA GLY A 426 24.80 -12.35 -14.09
C GLY A 426 24.53 -13.78 -14.53
N THR A 427 24.12 -14.61 -13.58
CA THR A 427 23.72 -16.01 -13.81
C THR A 427 22.36 -16.23 -13.16
N PRO A 428 21.30 -16.45 -13.96
CA PRO A 428 19.97 -16.73 -13.47
C PRO A 428 19.93 -17.83 -12.41
N VAL A 429 18.96 -17.75 -11.51
CA VAL A 429 18.74 -18.77 -10.50
C VAL A 429 18.33 -20.07 -11.18
N GLY A 430 19.02 -21.16 -10.84
CA GLY A 430 18.84 -22.48 -11.47
C GLY A 430 19.92 -22.83 -12.46
N GLU A 431 20.69 -21.86 -12.95
CA GLU A 431 21.83 -22.09 -13.86
C GLU A 431 23.16 -22.21 -13.11
N SER A 432 23.24 -21.74 -11.87
CA SER A 432 24.45 -21.86 -11.05
C SER A 432 24.43 -23.12 -10.20
N ASP A 433 25.53 -23.88 -10.18
CA ASP A 433 25.73 -24.99 -9.24
C ASP A 433 25.59 -24.58 -7.76
N LEU A 434 25.74 -23.28 -7.46
CA LEU A 434 25.56 -22.75 -6.10
C LEU A 434 24.09 -22.71 -5.67
N ASP A 435 23.15 -22.57 -6.62
CA ASP A 435 21.72 -22.48 -6.34
C ASP A 435 21.21 -23.76 -5.71
N ALA A 436 21.66 -24.90 -6.24
CA ALA A 436 21.33 -26.21 -5.71
C ALA A 436 21.81 -26.42 -4.26
N VAL A 437 22.89 -25.76 -3.87
CA VAL A 437 23.45 -25.88 -2.52
C VAL A 437 22.61 -25.07 -1.53
N PHE A 438 22.38 -23.78 -1.79
CA PHE A 438 21.71 -22.93 -0.79
C PHE A 438 20.19 -23.10 -0.74
N LEU A 439 19.58 -23.65 -1.79
CA LEU A 439 18.15 -23.98 -1.81
C LEU A 439 17.84 -25.37 -1.25
N SER A 440 18.85 -26.21 -0.99
CA SER A 440 18.66 -27.50 -0.35
C SER A 440 18.18 -27.37 1.11
N GLU A 441 17.30 -28.27 1.56
CA GLU A 441 16.80 -28.27 2.94
C GLU A 441 17.91 -28.46 3.99
N ASP A 442 19.00 -29.12 3.61
CA ASP A 442 20.14 -29.43 4.48
C ASP A 442 21.17 -28.29 4.56
N TYR A 443 20.93 -27.14 3.93
CA TYR A 443 21.89 -26.04 3.91
C TYR A 443 22.05 -25.36 5.28
N GLU A 444 23.25 -25.40 5.86
CA GLU A 444 23.61 -24.55 7.02
C GLU A 444 24.44 -23.32 6.59
N SER A 445 24.28 -22.20 7.32
CA SER A 445 25.03 -20.98 7.04
C SER A 445 26.54 -21.21 7.17
N GLY A 446 27.25 -21.08 6.06
CA GLY A 446 28.70 -21.32 5.99
C GLY A 446 29.07 -22.64 5.30
N ASP A 447 28.07 -23.47 4.96
CA ASP A 447 28.26 -24.63 4.12
C ASP A 447 28.38 -24.24 2.64
N GLY A 448 28.94 -25.17 1.85
CA GLY A 448 29.05 -25.05 0.41
C GLY A 448 30.33 -24.37 -0.10
N PRO A 449 30.45 -24.23 -1.44
CA PRO A 449 31.56 -23.52 -2.07
C PRO A 449 31.65 -22.04 -1.67
N THR A 450 32.83 -21.45 -1.83
CA THR A 450 33.03 -19.99 -1.67
C THR A 450 32.03 -19.21 -2.53
N GLY A 451 31.30 -18.28 -1.93
CA GLY A 451 30.31 -17.45 -2.63
C GLY A 451 28.85 -17.85 -2.37
N THR A 452 28.59 -19.10 -1.94
CA THR A 452 27.23 -19.62 -1.67
C THR A 452 26.44 -18.72 -0.73
N GLY A 453 27.01 -18.35 0.42
CA GLY A 453 26.34 -17.50 1.41
C GLY A 453 26.05 -16.08 0.90
N THR A 454 26.94 -15.50 0.09
CA THR A 454 26.70 -14.18 -0.52
C THR A 454 25.56 -14.24 -1.51
N ARG A 455 25.56 -15.25 -2.40
CA ARG A 455 24.50 -15.45 -3.38
C ARG A 455 23.14 -15.69 -2.72
N ARG A 456 23.10 -16.54 -1.68
CA ARG A 456 21.89 -16.75 -0.87
C ARG A 456 21.35 -15.46 -0.26
N ASN A 457 22.20 -14.65 0.35
CA ASN A 457 21.77 -13.39 0.97
C ASN A 457 21.20 -12.41 -0.06
N ARG A 458 21.78 -12.35 -1.27
CA ARG A 458 21.23 -11.56 -2.36
C ARG A 458 19.90 -12.10 -2.85
N PHE A 459 19.82 -13.41 -3.06
CA PHE A 459 18.59 -14.09 -3.45
C PHE A 459 17.46 -13.78 -2.47
N ASN A 460 17.68 -13.98 -1.17
CA ASN A 460 16.66 -13.72 -0.15
C ASN A 460 16.21 -12.25 -0.13
N PHE A 461 17.15 -11.31 -0.22
CA PHE A 461 16.84 -9.87 -0.24
C PHE A 461 15.98 -9.50 -1.46
N GLN A 462 16.34 -9.98 -2.64
CA GLN A 462 15.61 -9.66 -3.86
C GLN A 462 14.26 -10.40 -3.93
N LEU A 463 14.20 -11.64 -3.42
CA LEU A 463 12.96 -12.38 -3.25
C LEU A 463 11.98 -11.61 -2.36
N GLU A 464 12.45 -11.05 -1.24
CA GLU A 464 11.62 -10.22 -0.36
C GLU A 464 11.06 -9.00 -1.10
N LEU A 465 11.90 -8.29 -1.86
CA LEU A 465 11.46 -7.12 -2.65
C LEU A 465 10.43 -7.49 -3.73
N LEU A 466 10.70 -8.56 -4.49
CA LEU A 466 9.81 -9.02 -5.55
C LEU A 466 8.46 -9.46 -4.98
N THR A 467 8.48 -10.24 -3.90
CA THR A 467 7.25 -10.76 -3.29
C THR A 467 6.39 -9.66 -2.70
N LYS A 468 6.99 -8.64 -2.08
CA LYS A 468 6.29 -7.42 -1.64
C LYS A 468 5.72 -6.62 -2.81
N GLY A 469 6.49 -6.43 -3.88
CA GLY A 469 6.04 -5.71 -5.08
C GLY A 469 4.83 -6.38 -5.76
N LEU A 470 4.91 -7.69 -5.97
CA LEU A 470 3.80 -8.48 -6.51
C LEU A 470 2.57 -8.46 -5.58
N ALA A 471 2.78 -8.61 -4.27
CA ALA A 471 1.69 -8.57 -3.29
C ALA A 471 0.99 -7.21 -3.29
N SER A 472 1.75 -6.11 -3.34
CA SER A 472 1.20 -4.76 -3.39
C SER A 472 0.41 -4.54 -4.67
N LEU A 473 0.89 -5.03 -5.81
CA LEU A 473 0.18 -4.94 -7.08
C LEU A 473 -1.13 -5.72 -7.05
N ILE A 474 -1.10 -6.95 -6.53
CA ILE A 474 -2.32 -7.77 -6.40
C ILE A 474 -3.32 -7.10 -5.45
N ALA A 475 -2.85 -6.64 -4.29
CA ALA A 475 -3.68 -5.95 -3.31
C ALA A 475 -4.29 -4.66 -3.87
N HIS A 476 -3.56 -3.95 -4.74
CA HIS A 476 -4.04 -2.75 -5.42
C HIS A 476 -5.23 -3.07 -6.33
N GLU A 477 -5.07 -4.05 -7.22
CA GLU A 477 -6.13 -4.44 -8.15
C GLU A 477 -7.33 -5.06 -7.43
N MET A 478 -7.09 -5.94 -6.45
CA MET A 478 -8.15 -6.46 -5.57
C MET A 478 -8.87 -5.31 -4.84
N GLY A 479 -8.16 -4.26 -4.42
CA GLY A 479 -8.73 -3.08 -3.78
C GLY A 479 -9.68 -2.30 -4.68
N HIS A 480 -9.43 -2.23 -5.98
CA HIS A 480 -10.40 -1.66 -6.95
C HIS A 480 -11.67 -2.51 -7.03
N SER A 481 -11.51 -3.82 -7.15
CA SER A 481 -12.62 -4.78 -7.21
C SER A 481 -13.41 -4.88 -5.91
N LEU A 482 -12.78 -4.61 -4.77
CA LEU A 482 -13.45 -4.51 -3.47
C LEU A 482 -14.13 -3.16 -3.27
N GLY A 483 -14.00 -2.20 -4.19
CA GLY A 483 -14.54 -0.86 -4.00
C GLY A 483 -13.88 -0.10 -2.85
N LEU A 484 -12.62 -0.40 -2.51
CA LEU A 484 -11.88 0.34 -1.47
C LEU A 484 -11.48 1.75 -1.91
N THR A 485 -11.58 2.05 -3.21
CA THR A 485 -11.36 3.38 -3.78
C THR A 485 -12.34 3.68 -4.94
N PRO A 486 -13.65 3.80 -4.70
CA PRO A 486 -14.58 4.01 -5.78
C PRO A 486 -14.56 5.46 -6.29
N CYS A 487 -14.87 5.63 -7.56
CA CYS A 487 -14.82 6.94 -8.22
C CYS A 487 -15.85 7.94 -7.72
N GLY A 488 -15.38 9.14 -7.36
CA GLY A 488 -16.19 10.34 -7.23
C GLY A 488 -16.74 10.61 -5.83
N PRO A 489 -17.66 11.59 -5.71
CA PRO A 489 -18.22 11.99 -4.44
C PRO A 489 -19.19 10.92 -3.91
N PRO A 490 -19.34 10.72 -2.59
CA PRO A 490 -20.55 10.17 -2.03
C PRO A 490 -21.74 10.96 -2.53
N PRO A 491 -22.70 10.22 -3.10
CA PRO A 491 -23.16 8.89 -2.65
C PRO A 491 -22.58 7.62 -3.37
N ILE A 492 -21.37 7.62 -3.95
CA ILE A 492 -20.79 6.48 -4.70
C ILE A 492 -19.35 6.11 -4.23
N GLY A 493 -18.80 6.72 -3.18
CA GLY A 493 -17.33 6.74 -2.92
C GLY A 493 -16.90 6.61 -1.44
N LEU A 494 -15.60 6.48 -1.18
CA LEU A 494 -15.00 6.48 0.17
C LEU A 494 -15.01 7.87 0.85
N PHE A 495 -15.11 8.96 0.08
CA PHE A 495 -14.93 10.34 0.58
C PHE A 495 -16.04 11.32 0.24
N GLY A 496 -16.96 11.52 1.20
CA GLY A 496 -18.16 12.37 1.13
C GLY A 496 -18.16 13.56 0.15
N GLY A 497 -18.99 13.59 -0.90
CA GLY A 497 -19.27 14.81 -1.69
C GLY A 497 -18.17 15.39 -2.59
N ILE A 498 -17.06 14.69 -2.88
CA ILE A 498 -15.92 15.21 -3.67
C ILE A 498 -15.86 14.80 -5.17
N PHE A 499 -15.78 15.76 -6.10
CA PHE A 499 -15.25 15.54 -7.46
C PHE A 499 -13.75 15.92 -7.48
N ASP A 500 -12.87 15.06 -8.01
CA ASP A 500 -11.42 15.27 -8.14
C ASP A 500 -10.69 15.69 -6.84
N PRO A 501 -10.59 14.82 -5.82
CA PRO A 501 -9.73 15.12 -4.68
C PRO A 501 -8.29 15.25 -5.16
N ASN A 502 -7.58 16.26 -4.68
CA ASN A 502 -6.23 16.58 -5.14
C ASN A 502 -5.12 15.85 -4.34
N TRP A 503 -5.46 14.72 -3.72
CA TRP A 503 -4.50 13.74 -3.20
C TRP A 503 -3.94 12.90 -4.35
N MET A 504 -3.62 13.55 -5.46
CA MET A 504 -3.66 12.93 -6.78
C MET A 504 -2.60 13.55 -7.67
N TYR A 505 -1.42 12.92 -7.69
CA TYR A 505 -0.32 13.34 -8.55
C TYR A 505 -0.31 12.46 -9.81
N GLY A 506 -1.20 12.72 -10.78
CA GLY A 506 -1.18 11.97 -12.04
C GLY A 506 -2.18 12.39 -13.11
N ALA A 507 -1.86 12.08 -14.38
CA ALA A 507 -2.60 12.48 -15.59
C ALA A 507 -3.58 11.41 -16.12
N VAL A 508 -3.96 10.44 -15.29
CA VAL A 508 -4.86 9.31 -15.63
C VAL A 508 -6.18 9.52 -14.86
N PRO A 509 -7.37 9.13 -15.37
CA PRO A 509 -8.65 9.39 -14.69
C PRO A 509 -8.58 8.96 -13.24
N THR A 510 -8.76 9.93 -12.38
CA THR A 510 -7.96 10.04 -11.17
C THR A 510 -8.81 9.58 -9.96
N CYS A 511 -10.12 9.47 -10.11
CA CYS A 511 -11.06 9.18 -9.03
C CYS A 511 -10.93 7.82 -8.30
N THR A 512 -10.08 6.87 -8.72
CA THR A 512 -9.92 5.54 -8.07
C THR A 512 -8.66 5.34 -7.23
N HIS A 513 -7.90 6.39 -6.93
CA HIS A 513 -6.64 6.27 -6.18
C HIS A 513 -6.57 7.25 -5.00
N MET A 514 -5.78 6.90 -3.99
CA MET A 514 -5.56 7.72 -2.80
C MET A 514 -4.08 8.02 -2.56
N ASP A 515 -3.57 9.15 -3.06
CA ASP A 515 -2.19 9.58 -2.80
C ASP A 515 -2.08 10.38 -1.49
N LEU A 516 -2.17 9.66 -0.37
CA LEU A 516 -1.91 10.19 0.97
C LEU A 516 -0.42 10.03 1.33
N PRO A 517 0.16 10.85 2.24
CA PRO A 517 1.55 10.69 2.64
C PRO A 517 1.81 9.32 3.30
N GLY A 518 2.68 8.49 2.72
CA GLY A 518 2.92 7.12 3.18
C GLY A 518 3.22 6.19 2.01
N LEU A 519 3.30 4.88 2.27
CA LEU A 519 3.34 3.84 1.23
C LEU A 519 2.02 3.09 1.21
N ASN A 520 0.99 3.76 0.70
CA ASN A 520 -0.33 3.18 0.58
C ASN A 520 -0.39 2.24 -0.62
N VAL A 521 -0.94 1.04 -0.42
CA VAL A 521 -1.26 0.11 -1.51
C VAL A 521 -2.13 0.77 -2.58
N MET A 522 -3.05 1.68 -2.22
CA MET A 522 -3.99 2.32 -3.16
C MET A 522 -3.51 3.66 -3.76
N GLN A 523 -2.22 3.99 -3.64
CA GLN A 523 -1.60 5.12 -4.34
C GLN A 523 -1.51 4.87 -5.85
N LEU A 524 -1.55 5.94 -6.66
CA LEU A 524 -1.18 5.90 -8.07
C LEU A 524 0.25 5.37 -8.21
N GLY A 525 0.40 4.29 -8.99
CA GLY A 525 1.68 3.60 -9.24
C GLY A 525 2.78 4.43 -9.91
N SER A 526 2.58 5.74 -10.14
CA SER A 526 3.63 6.64 -10.63
C SER A 526 4.80 6.80 -9.63
N SER A 527 4.59 6.47 -8.34
CA SER A 527 5.60 6.59 -7.28
C SER A 527 6.64 5.46 -7.23
N LEU A 528 6.35 4.28 -7.82
CA LEU A 528 7.28 3.13 -7.87
C LEU A 528 8.59 3.44 -8.60
N SER A 529 8.58 4.41 -9.53
CA SER A 529 9.77 4.83 -10.28
C SER A 529 10.81 5.59 -9.43
N THR A 530 10.38 6.15 -8.30
CA THR A 530 11.16 7.16 -7.56
C THR A 530 11.82 6.70 -6.27
N ASP A 531 11.44 5.57 -5.66
CA ASP A 531 12.07 5.14 -4.41
C ASP A 531 12.04 3.63 -4.15
N ILE A 532 13.05 2.90 -4.63
CA ILE A 532 13.31 1.50 -4.21
C ILE A 532 13.48 1.41 -2.68
N GLY A 533 13.88 2.50 -2.00
CA GLY A 533 13.95 2.56 -0.55
C GLY A 533 12.58 2.46 0.13
N SER A 534 11.51 2.77 -0.59
CA SER A 534 10.15 2.64 -0.09
C SER A 534 9.69 1.17 -0.08
N LEU A 535 10.11 0.36 -1.04
CA LEU A 535 9.90 -1.10 -1.05
C LEU A 535 10.59 -1.84 0.12
N LEU A 536 11.51 -1.17 0.81
CA LEU A 536 12.14 -1.68 2.05
C LEU A 536 11.33 -1.36 3.32
N GLY A 537 10.33 -0.48 3.22
CA GLY A 537 9.38 -0.17 4.28
C GLY A 537 8.31 -1.25 4.46
N GLU A 538 7.47 -1.08 5.47
CA GLU A 538 6.22 -1.81 5.59
C GLU A 538 5.22 -1.21 4.60
N VAL A 539 4.64 -2.04 3.74
CA VAL A 539 3.60 -1.66 2.79
C VAL A 539 2.26 -1.99 3.45
N TYR A 540 1.36 -1.01 3.53
CA TYR A 540 0.10 -1.13 4.24
C TYR A 540 -1.03 -0.46 3.46
N PHE A 541 -2.26 -0.91 3.70
CA PHE A 541 -3.44 -0.12 3.36
C PHE A 541 -3.54 1.05 4.32
N GLU A 542 -3.84 2.26 3.82
CA GLU A 542 -4.12 3.38 4.73
C GLU A 542 -5.29 3.03 5.66
N PRO A 543 -5.30 3.53 6.91
CA PRO A 543 -6.35 3.20 7.87
C PRO A 543 -7.78 3.38 7.33
N LEU A 544 -7.97 4.33 6.40
CA LEU A 544 -9.24 4.55 5.73
C LEU A 544 -9.70 3.40 4.82
N ASN A 545 -8.78 2.71 4.14
CA ASN A 545 -9.10 1.52 3.36
C ASN A 545 -9.52 0.34 4.22
N LEU A 546 -8.97 0.22 5.43
CA LEU A 546 -9.27 -0.86 6.39
C LEU A 546 -10.50 -0.57 7.26
N ALA A 547 -10.96 0.68 7.28
CA ALA A 547 -12.12 1.12 8.05
C ALA A 547 -13.45 0.93 7.32
N TYR A 548 -13.43 0.74 6.00
CA TYR A 548 -14.52 0.10 5.27
C TYR A 548 -14.43 -1.40 5.48
#